data_AF-A0A354UQN4-F1
#
_entry.id   AF-A0A354UQN4-F1
#
_cell.length_a   1.000
_cell.length_b   1.000
_cell.length_c   1.000
_cell.angle_alpha   90.00
_cell.angle_beta   90.00
_cell.angle_gamma   90.00
#
_symmetry.space_group_name_H-M   'P 1'
#
loop_
_entity.id
_entity.type
_entity.pdbx_description
1 polymer ?
#
loop_
_entity_poly.entity_id
_entity_poly.type
_entity_poly.pdbx_seq_one_letter_code
_entity_poly.pdbx_strand_id
1 'polypeptide(L)'
;MSLDEIRDDLKDVRYYYTRKKAFDEAGREVGACKVVEKVRRYNEMIRNASPQLYDVYNGLYIRNLTQEGFSIELCYTPEYVQMLNKRLLLFLQKEISRGDYAR
;
A
#
# COMPACT_ATOMS: atom_id res chain seq x y z
N MET A 1 -2.48 -0.23 15.41
CA MET A 1 -2.04 -1.35 14.54
C MET A 1 -0.52 -1.46 14.55
N SER A 2 0.02 -2.66 14.68
CA SER A 2 1.45 -2.98 14.63
C SER A 2 2.00 -2.89 13.21
N LEU A 3 3.32 -2.82 13.06
CA LEU A 3 3.96 -2.79 11.74
C LEU A 3 3.78 -4.12 10.99
N ASP A 4 3.65 -5.24 11.68
CA ASP A 4 3.45 -6.55 11.05
C ASP A 4 2.05 -6.69 10.47
N GLU A 5 1.02 -6.25 11.22
CA GLU A 5 -0.35 -6.16 10.69
C GLU A 5 -0.41 -5.23 9.47
N ILE A 6 0.30 -4.09 9.48
CA ILE A 6 0.37 -3.19 8.33
C ILE A 6 1.03 -3.88 7.13
N ARG A 7 2.10 -4.67 7.34
CA ARG A 7 2.75 -5.42 6.25
C ARG A 7 1.82 -6.45 5.65
N ASP A 8 1.04 -7.15 6.47
CA ASP A 8 0.08 -8.14 5.99
C ASP A 8 -1.05 -7.49 5.21
N ASP A 9 -1.59 -6.36 5.69
CA ASP A 9 -2.56 -5.57 4.95
C ASP A 9 -2.01 -5.09 3.59
N LEU A 10 -0.74 -4.67 3.55
CA LEU A 10 -0.10 -4.24 2.31
C LEU A 10 0.15 -5.40 1.32
N LYS A 11 0.30 -6.65 1.79
CA LYS A 11 0.32 -7.84 0.92
C LYS A 11 -1.05 -8.02 0.24
N ASP A 12 -2.13 -7.83 0.98
CA ASP A 12 -3.49 -7.91 0.41
C ASP A 12 -3.76 -6.80 -0.60
N VAL A 13 -3.33 -5.57 -0.29
CA VAL A 13 -3.39 -4.44 -1.24
C VAL A 13 -2.66 -4.77 -2.53
N ARG A 14 -1.43 -5.30 -2.41
CA ARG A 14 -0.61 -5.69 -3.55
C ARG A 14 -1.24 -6.79 -4.39
N TYR A 15 -1.83 -7.78 -3.72
CA TYR A 15 -2.53 -8.87 -4.38
C TYR A 15 -3.77 -8.38 -5.12
N TYR A 16 -4.57 -7.50 -4.49
CA TYR A 16 -5.73 -6.89 -5.13
C TYR A 16 -5.33 -6.19 -6.43
N TYR A 17 -4.31 -5.33 -6.44
CA TYR A 17 -3.92 -4.63 -7.66
C TYR A 17 -3.37 -5.55 -8.75
N THR A 18 -2.67 -6.63 -8.37
CA THR A 18 -2.21 -7.66 -9.31
C THR A 18 -3.38 -8.41 -9.97
N ARG A 19 -4.53 -8.48 -9.30
CA ARG A 19 -5.72 -9.24 -9.74
C ARG A 19 -6.96 -8.35 -9.90
N LYS A 20 -6.77 -7.03 -10.03
CA LYS A 20 -7.86 -6.04 -9.88
C LYS A 20 -9.07 -6.37 -10.76
N LYS A 21 -8.84 -6.65 -12.03
CA LYS A 21 -9.89 -7.02 -12.99
C LYS A 21 -10.72 -8.22 -12.52
N ALA A 22 -10.08 -9.25 -11.98
CA ALA A 22 -10.77 -10.45 -11.50
C ALA A 22 -11.60 -10.17 -10.24
N PHE A 23 -11.11 -9.34 -9.31
CA PHE A 23 -11.88 -8.90 -8.15
C PHE A 23 -13.07 -8.02 -8.54
N ASP A 24 -12.87 -7.09 -9.47
CA ASP A 24 -13.93 -6.20 -9.97
C ASP A 24 -15.02 -6.99 -10.72
N GLU A 25 -14.64 -8.05 -11.46
CA GLU A 25 -15.56 -8.98 -12.11
C GLU A 25 -16.33 -9.84 -11.10
N ALA A 26 -15.62 -10.53 -10.20
CA ALA A 26 -16.25 -11.36 -9.18
C ALA A 26 -17.17 -10.56 -8.24
N GLY A 27 -16.81 -9.31 -7.96
CA GLY A 27 -17.58 -8.41 -7.13
C GLY A 27 -18.99 -8.13 -7.66
N ARG A 28 -19.22 -8.28 -8.97
CA ARG A 28 -20.56 -8.15 -9.57
C ARG A 28 -21.46 -9.35 -9.30
N GLU A 29 -20.88 -10.53 -9.07
CA GLU A 29 -21.61 -11.78 -8.86
C GLU A 29 -21.79 -12.10 -7.37
N VAL A 30 -20.71 -12.00 -6.58
CA VAL A 30 -20.69 -12.42 -5.16
C VAL A 30 -20.66 -11.26 -4.17
N GLY A 31 -20.61 -10.02 -4.67
CA GLY A 31 -20.39 -8.82 -3.86
C GLY A 31 -18.90 -8.48 -3.68
N ALA A 32 -18.61 -7.23 -3.36
CA ALA A 32 -17.24 -6.74 -3.23
C ALA A 32 -16.49 -7.46 -2.09
N CYS A 33 -15.29 -7.96 -2.38
CA CYS A 33 -14.42 -8.55 -1.37
C CYS A 33 -13.99 -7.47 -0.34
N LYS A 34 -13.88 -7.84 0.94
CA LYS A 34 -13.42 -6.95 2.03
C LYS A 34 -12.06 -6.29 1.75
N VAL A 35 -11.23 -6.90 0.90
CA VAL A 35 -9.96 -6.29 0.46
C VAL A 35 -10.16 -4.94 -0.23
N VAL A 36 -11.30 -4.70 -0.89
CA VAL A 36 -11.61 -3.44 -1.57
C VAL A 36 -11.72 -2.28 -0.56
N GLU A 37 -12.36 -2.52 0.58
CA GLU A 37 -12.44 -1.53 1.68
C GLU A 37 -11.06 -1.25 2.28
N LYS A 38 -10.25 -2.31 2.47
CA LYS A 38 -8.87 -2.21 2.94
C LYS A 38 -8.04 -1.35 1.98
N VAL A 39 -8.07 -1.66 0.69
CA VAL A 39 -7.37 -0.89 -0.36
C VAL A 39 -7.79 0.57 -0.34
N ARG A 40 -9.09 0.85 -0.24
CA ARG A 40 -9.61 2.21 -0.17
C ARG A 40 -9.04 2.98 1.03
N ARG A 41 -9.05 2.39 2.23
CA ARG A 41 -8.50 3.01 3.45
C ARG A 41 -7.02 3.36 3.28
N TYR A 42 -6.22 2.45 2.73
CA TYR A 42 -4.80 2.71 2.49
C TYR A 42 -4.58 3.80 1.44
N ASN A 43 -5.32 3.77 0.33
CA ASN A 43 -5.25 4.82 -0.68
C ASN A 43 -5.60 6.20 -0.10
N GLU A 44 -6.60 6.29 0.78
CA GLU A 44 -6.99 7.53 1.44
C GLU A 44 -5.87 8.10 2.34
N MET A 45 -5.17 7.24 3.09
CA MET A 45 -4.02 7.67 3.90
C MET A 45 -2.87 8.17 3.01
N ILE A 46 -2.60 7.47 1.90
CA ILE A 46 -1.50 7.79 0.98
C ILE A 46 -1.72 9.10 0.23
N ARG A 47 -2.97 9.51 -0.02
CA ARG A 47 -3.26 10.80 -0.69
C ARG A 47 -2.69 12.01 0.04
N ASN A 48 -2.45 11.92 1.34
CA ASN A 48 -1.88 12.99 2.16
C ASN A 48 -0.40 12.78 2.49
N ALA A 49 0.24 11.74 1.94
CA ALA A 49 1.64 11.45 2.15
C ALA A 49 2.54 12.42 1.37
N SER A 50 3.83 12.46 1.71
CA SER A 50 4.81 13.15 0.86
C SER A 50 4.91 12.48 -0.52
N PRO A 51 5.32 13.21 -1.58
CA PRO A 51 5.43 12.64 -2.92
C PRO A 51 6.30 11.37 -2.98
N GLN A 52 7.38 11.31 -2.20
CA GLN A 52 8.25 10.14 -2.13
C GLN A 52 7.54 8.91 -1.55
N LEU A 53 6.74 9.07 -0.50
CA LEU A 53 6.01 7.96 0.11
C LEU A 53 4.82 7.52 -0.76
N TYR A 54 4.18 8.46 -1.44
CA TYR A 54 3.18 8.17 -2.46
C TYR A 54 3.77 7.30 -3.55
N ASP A 55 4.93 7.66 -4.08
CA ASP A 55 5.55 6.94 -5.19
C ASP A 55 6.05 5.54 -4.77
N VAL A 56 6.60 5.41 -3.55
CA VAL A 56 6.95 4.09 -2.98
C VAL A 56 5.73 3.20 -2.85
N TYR A 57 4.59 3.75 -2.39
CA TYR A 57 3.36 2.99 -2.28
C TYR A 57 2.86 2.54 -3.66
N ASN A 58 2.86 3.46 -4.62
CA ASN A 58 2.49 3.19 -6.01
C ASN A 58 3.38 2.13 -6.65
N GLY A 59 4.71 2.26 -6.57
CA GLY A 59 5.66 1.33 -7.16
C GLY A 59 5.56 -0.08 -6.58
N LEU A 60 5.66 -0.19 -5.24
CA LEU A 60 5.76 -1.50 -4.58
C LEU A 60 4.41 -2.22 -4.46
N TYR A 61 3.32 -1.50 -4.21
CA TYR A 61 2.03 -2.10 -3.87
C TYR A 61 0.97 -1.96 -4.96
N ILE A 62 0.93 -0.88 -5.74
CA ILE A 62 -0.04 -0.76 -6.86
C ILE A 62 0.52 -1.41 -8.12
N ARG A 63 1.76 -1.08 -8.49
CA ARG A 63 2.44 -1.57 -9.69
C ARG A 63 3.14 -2.92 -9.50
N ASN A 64 3.09 -3.47 -8.28
CA ASN A 64 3.61 -4.79 -7.93
C ASN A 64 5.12 -4.97 -8.19
N LEU A 65 5.91 -3.89 -8.18
CA LEU A 65 7.35 -3.97 -8.39
C LEU A 65 8.04 -4.62 -7.17
N THR A 66 9.16 -5.30 -7.43
CA THR A 66 10.11 -5.63 -6.36
C THR A 66 10.83 -4.35 -5.91
N GLN A 67 11.43 -4.37 -4.71
CA GLN A 67 12.25 -3.24 -4.27
C GLN A 67 13.44 -2.99 -5.20
N GLU A 68 14.00 -4.06 -5.79
CA GLU A 68 15.05 -3.99 -6.80
C GLU A 68 14.53 -3.37 -8.11
N GLY A 69 13.37 -3.80 -8.62
CA GLY A 69 12.78 -3.22 -9.83
C GLY A 69 12.48 -1.74 -9.64
N PHE A 70 11.92 -1.37 -8.49
CA PHE A 70 11.66 0.03 -8.16
C PHE A 70 12.95 0.86 -7.96
N SER A 71 14.01 0.27 -7.40
CA SER A 71 15.30 0.95 -7.26
C SER A 71 15.94 1.24 -8.60
N ILE A 72 15.84 0.31 -9.56
CA ILE A 72 16.31 0.51 -10.93
C ILE A 72 15.54 1.64 -11.62
N GLU A 73 14.20 1.64 -11.53
CA GLU A 73 13.36 2.67 -12.16
C GLU A 73 13.68 4.09 -11.68
N LEU A 74 13.94 4.26 -10.38
CA LEU A 74 14.23 5.58 -9.79
C LEU A 74 15.72 5.91 -9.71
N CYS A 75 16.60 5.04 -10.20
CA CYS A 75 18.06 5.13 -10.04
C CYS A 75 18.49 5.30 -8.57
N TYR A 76 17.82 4.58 -7.67
CA TYR A 76 18.14 4.51 -6.25
C TYR A 76 18.90 3.24 -5.92
N THR A 77 19.56 3.23 -4.76
CA THR A 77 20.08 1.97 -4.21
C THR A 77 18.94 1.16 -3.58
N PRO A 78 19.02 -0.18 -3.56
CA PRO A 78 18.05 -1.01 -2.87
C PRO A 78 17.87 -0.64 -1.39
N GLU A 79 18.95 -0.24 -0.70
CA GLU A 79 18.94 0.17 0.71
C GLU A 79 18.13 1.46 0.91
N TYR A 80 18.21 2.40 -0.03
CA TYR A 80 17.41 3.62 0.02
C TYR A 80 15.92 3.29 -0.15
N VAL A 81 15.57 2.37 -1.05
CA VAL A 81 14.18 1.88 -1.20
C VAL A 81 13.71 1.16 0.06
N GLN A 82 14.54 0.34 0.71
CA GLN A 82 14.22 -0.29 1.99
C GLN A 82 13.93 0.76 3.09
N MET A 83 14.76 1.80 3.16
CA MET A 83 14.57 2.90 4.10
C MET A 83 13.26 3.66 3.82
N LEU A 84 12.97 3.98 2.55
CA LEU A 84 11.72 4.61 2.15
C LEU A 84 10.51 3.75 2.49
N ASN A 85 10.59 2.43 2.25
CA ASN A 85 9.53 1.51 2.62
C ASN A 85 9.32 1.46 4.15
N LYS A 86 10.40 1.46 4.94
CA LYS A 86 10.27 1.58 6.41
C LYS A 86 9.59 2.89 6.82
N ARG A 87 9.93 4.02 6.19
CA ARG A 87 9.28 5.32 6.43
C ARG A 87 7.80 5.30 6.07
N LEU A 88 7.44 4.63 4.98
CA LEU A 88 6.06 4.42 4.56
C LEU A 88 5.27 3.64 5.64
N LEU A 89 5.82 2.56 6.18
CA LEU A 89 5.17 1.78 7.25
C LEU A 89 4.93 2.62 8.50
N LEU A 90 5.91 3.44 8.92
CA LEU A 90 5.77 4.35 10.07
C LEU A 90 4.73 5.44 9.82
N PHE A 91 4.70 5.99 8.60
CA PHE A 91 3.68 6.95 8.20
C PHE A 91 2.27 6.34 8.30
N LEU A 92 2.07 5.16 7.72
CA LEU A 92 0.78 4.46 7.76
C LEU A 92 0.36 4.14 9.19
N GLN A 93 1.29 3.70 10.04
CA GLN A 93 1.02 3.46 11.46
C GLN A 93 0.52 4.72 12.16
N LYS A 94 1.17 5.87 11.92
CA LYS A 94 0.77 7.16 12.48
C LYS A 94 -0.62 7.58 12.01
N GLU A 95 -0.91 7.43 10.71
CA GLU A 95 -2.20 7.78 10.13
C GLU A 95 -3.35 6.91 10.67
N ILE A 96 -3.11 5.60 10.83
CA ILE A 96 -4.06 4.68 11.45
C ILE A 96 -4.37 5.09 12.88
N SER A 97 -3.33 5.31 13.69
CA SER A 97 -3.51 5.75 15.08
C SER A 97 -4.27 7.07 15.15
N ARG A 98 -3.98 8.04 14.26
CA ARG A 98 -4.70 9.33 14.20
C ARG A 98 -6.18 9.15 13.85
N GLY A 99 -6.49 8.28 12.89
CA GLY A 99 -7.88 7.99 12.48
C GLY A 99 -8.70 7.30 13.56
N ASP A 100 -8.07 6.49 14.41
CA ASP A 100 -8.73 5.82 15.54
C ASP A 100 -9.13 6.82 16.65
N TYR A 101 -8.42 7.95 16.80
CA TYR A 101 -8.79 9.04 17.73
C TYR A 101 -9.81 10.04 17.17
N ALA A 102 -10.09 10.00 15.86
CA ALA A 102 -11.03 10.90 15.19
C ALA A 102 -12.44 10.29 15.03
N ARG A 103 -12.67 9.10 15.60
CA ARG A 103 -13.93 8.36 15.58
C ARG A 103 -14.65 8.42 16.93
#